data_AF-A0A166S8M2-F1
#
_entry.id   AF-A0A166S8M2-F1
#
_cell.length_a   1.000
_cell.length_b   1.000
_cell.length_c   1.000
_cell.angle_alpha   90.00
_cell.angle_beta   90.00
_cell.angle_gamma   90.00
#
_symmetry.space_group_name_H-M   'P 1'
#
loop_
_entity.id
_entity.type
_entity.pdbx_description
1 polymer ?
#
loop_
_entity_poly.entity_id
_entity_poly.type
_entity_poly.pdbx_seq_one_letter_code
_entity_poly.pdbx_strand_id
1 'polypeptide(L)'
;LVGRYGEDPLFKAVLESPTMHKNFELSNGLIFLKERDSRVICIPDILVGERRLREMLISHAHSILAHLGPKKTVTYLCDNVWWR
;
A
#
# COMPACT_ATOMS: atom_id res chain seq x y z
N LEU A 1 -9.24 -4.89 -0.47
CA LEU A 1 -7.83 -5.23 -0.74
C LEU A 1 -7.66 -6.70 -1.05
N VAL A 2 -8.09 -7.59 -0.15
CA VAL A 2 -8.06 -9.05 -0.37
C VAL A 2 -8.68 -9.41 -1.73
N GLY A 3 -7.97 -10.23 -2.50
CA GLY A 3 -8.38 -10.68 -3.84
C GLY A 3 -8.16 -9.68 -4.97
N ARG A 4 -7.71 -8.44 -4.68
CA ARG A 4 -7.58 -7.36 -5.69
C ARG A 4 -6.15 -6.96 -6.03
N TYR A 5 -5.16 -7.58 -5.39
CA TYR A 5 -3.74 -7.29 -5.66
C TYR A 5 -3.31 -7.63 -7.10
N GLY A 6 -3.97 -8.59 -7.76
CA GLY A 6 -3.67 -8.94 -9.15
C GLY A 6 -4.06 -7.89 -10.20
N GLU A 7 -4.83 -6.87 -9.80
CA GLU A 7 -5.18 -5.73 -10.67
C GLU A 7 -4.02 -4.72 -10.81
N ASP A 8 -3.08 -4.74 -9.86
CA ASP A 8 -1.86 -3.94 -9.92
C ASP A 8 -0.72 -4.79 -10.53
N PRO A 9 -0.07 -4.34 -11.62
CA PRO A 9 0.97 -5.14 -12.30
C PRO A 9 2.14 -5.56 -11.41
N LEU A 10 2.56 -4.72 -10.46
CA LEU A 10 3.64 -5.04 -9.52
C LEU A 10 3.20 -6.18 -8.60
N PHE A 11 2.04 -6.04 -7.99
CA PHE A 11 1.56 -7.02 -7.03
C PHE A 11 1.08 -8.30 -7.70
N LYS A 12 0.63 -8.24 -8.95
CA LYS A 12 0.43 -9.41 -9.80
C LYS A 12 1.73 -10.22 -9.95
N ALA A 13 2.85 -9.57 -10.28
CA ALA A 13 4.14 -10.26 -10.38
C ALA A 13 4.59 -10.86 -9.03
N VAL A 14 4.33 -10.16 -7.92
CA VAL A 14 4.60 -10.68 -6.57
C VAL A 14 3.77 -11.92 -6.27
N LEU A 15 2.49 -11.95 -6.66
CA LEU A 15 1.62 -13.12 -6.49
C LEU A 15 2.04 -14.30 -7.39
N GLU A 16 2.48 -14.02 -8.61
CA GLU A 16 2.92 -15.04 -9.57
C GLU A 16 4.30 -15.63 -9.24
N SER A 17 5.19 -14.85 -8.62
CA SER A 17 6.58 -15.25 -8.33
C SER A 17 7.08 -14.78 -6.96
N PRO A 18 6.46 -15.20 -5.85
CA PRO A 18 6.76 -14.69 -4.50
C PRO A 18 8.22 -14.93 -4.07
N THR A 19 8.85 -16.01 -4.53
CA THR A 19 10.26 -16.35 -4.21
C THR A 19 11.28 -15.37 -4.78
N MET A 20 10.93 -14.68 -5.88
CA MET A 20 11.74 -13.62 -6.49
C MET A 20 11.59 -12.27 -5.77
N HIS A 21 10.57 -12.17 -4.90
CA HIS A 21 10.14 -10.96 -4.24
C HIS A 21 10.24 -11.12 -2.72
N LYS A 22 11.43 -11.48 -2.23
CA LYS A 22 11.68 -11.89 -0.82
C LYS A 22 11.32 -10.84 0.25
N ASN A 23 11.26 -9.57 -0.13
CA ASN A 23 10.85 -8.49 0.79
C ASN A 23 9.33 -8.40 0.92
N PHE A 24 8.56 -9.13 0.12
CA PHE A 24 7.11 -9.18 0.20
C PHE A 24 6.66 -10.43 0.93
N GLU A 25 5.71 -10.25 1.85
CA GLU A 25 5.10 -11.29 2.64
C GLU A 25 3.60 -11.35 2.31
N LEU A 26 3.12 -12.51 1.85
CA LEU A 26 1.69 -12.76 1.67
C LEU A 26 1.11 -13.33 2.97
N SER A 27 0.13 -12.65 3.55
CA SER A 27 -0.52 -13.07 4.80
C SER A 27 -2.00 -12.70 4.76
N ASN A 28 -2.87 -13.69 4.96
CA ASN A 28 -4.34 -13.51 4.97
C ASN A 28 -4.89 -12.80 3.71
N GLY A 29 -4.32 -13.09 2.54
CA GLY A 29 -4.72 -12.46 1.28
C GLY A 29 -4.31 -10.99 1.13
N LEU A 30 -3.43 -10.50 2.01
CA LEU A 30 -2.81 -9.19 1.95
C LEU A 30 -1.31 -9.33 1.65
N ILE A 31 -0.76 -8.35 0.96
CA ILE A 31 0.69 -8.26 0.73
C ILE A 31 1.25 -7.21 1.69
N PHE A 32 2.31 -7.60 2.40
CA PHE A 32 3.09 -6.73 3.26
C PHE A 32 4.49 -6.56 2.69
N LEU A 33 5.06 -5.37 2.81
CA LEU A 33 6.49 -5.17 2.64
C LEU A 33 7.14 -5.37 4.00
N LYS A 34 8.12 -6.27 4.05
CA LYS A 34 8.95 -6.55 5.22
C LYS A 34 10.34 -5.99 4.98
N GLU A 35 10.67 -4.93 5.72
CA GLU A 35 12.04 -4.48 5.90
C GLU A 35 12.52 -4.88 7.31
N ARG A 36 13.81 -4.66 7.61
CA ARG A 36 14.48 -5.23 8.79
C ARG A 36 13.69 -5.08 10.08
N ASP A 37 13.15 -3.88 10.32
CA ASP A 37 12.45 -3.51 11.55
C ASP A 37 11.01 -3.03 11.31
N SER A 38 10.51 -3.12 10.07
CA SER A 38 9.19 -2.62 9.70
C SER A 38 8.40 -3.62 8.86
N ARG A 39 7.09 -3.63 9.08
CA ARG A 39 6.13 -4.43 8.33
C ARG A 39 4.95 -3.54 8.00
N VAL A 40 4.84 -3.12 6.76
CA VAL A 40 3.80 -2.20 6.28
C VAL A 40 2.95 -2.87 5.21
N ILE A 41 1.66 -2.55 5.21
CA ILE A 41 0.74 -3.11 4.21
C ILE A 41 0.98 -2.45 2.85
N CYS A 42 1.03 -3.27 1.79
CA CYS A 42 1.15 -2.78 0.44
C CYS A 42 -0.21 -2.34 -0.11
N ILE A 43 -0.27 -1.18 -0.77
CA ILE A 43 -1.49 -0.63 -1.34
C ILE A 43 -1.44 -0.75 -2.88
N PRO A 44 -2.27 -1.59 -3.50
CA PRO A 44 -2.34 -1.73 -4.95
C PRO A 44 -2.96 -0.49 -5.59
N ASP A 45 -2.51 -0.17 -6.80
CA ASP A 45 -3.11 0.86 -7.64
C ASP A 45 -4.38 0.32 -8.32
N ILE A 46 -5.51 0.48 -7.64
CA ILE A 46 -6.81 -0.01 -8.09
C ILE A 46 -7.89 1.07 -7.98
N LEU A 47 -8.93 0.92 -8.79
CA LEU A 47 -10.16 1.71 -8.67
C LEU A 47 -11.10 1.10 -7.62
N VAL A 48 -11.62 1.95 -6.74
CA VAL A 48 -12.69 1.63 -5.79
C VAL A 48 -13.84 2.58 -6.10
N GLY A 49 -14.85 2.07 -6.82
CA GLY A 49 -15.85 2.93 -7.47
C GLY A 49 -15.17 3.78 -8.53
N GLU A 50 -15.32 5.10 -8.43
CA GLU A 50 -14.78 6.07 -9.39
C GLU A 50 -13.43 6.68 -8.97
N ARG A 51 -12.88 6.29 -7.81
CA ARG A 51 -11.66 6.88 -7.26
C ARG A 51 -10.55 5.84 -7.12
N ARG A 52 -9.29 6.28 -7.27
CA ARG A 52 -8.13 5.42 -6.98
C ARG A 52 -7.97 5.24 -5.49
N LEU A 53 -7.68 4.01 -5.06
CA LEU A 53 -7.49 3.69 -3.65
C LEU A 53 -6.39 4.56 -3.00
N ARG A 54 -5.27 4.76 -3.70
CA ARG A 54 -4.15 5.59 -3.21
C ARG A 54 -4.57 7.05 -2.98
N GLU A 55 -5.39 7.61 -3.87
CA GLU A 55 -5.94 8.98 -3.71
C GLU A 55 -6.88 9.09 -2.51
N MET A 56 -7.72 8.08 -2.30
CA MET A 56 -8.61 8.02 -1.14
C MET A 56 -7.81 8.01 0.16
N LEU A 57 -6.73 7.22 0.23
CA LEU A 57 -5.84 7.17 1.40
C LEU A 57 -5.11 8.49 1.65
N ILE A 58 -4.59 9.14 0.60
CA ILE A 58 -3.95 10.46 0.73
C ILE A 58 -4.94 11.49 1.28
N SER A 59 -6.16 11.51 0.72
CA SER A 59 -7.23 12.41 1.16
C SER A 59 -7.60 12.17 2.63
N HIS A 60 -7.68 10.89 3.03
CA HIS A 60 -8.01 10.50 4.40
C HIS A 60 -6.89 10.87 5.39
N ALA A 61 -5.64 10.57 5.07
CA ALA A 61 -4.48 10.94 5.88
C ALA A 61 -4.38 12.46 6.06
N HIS A 62 -4.62 13.22 5.00
CA HIS A 62 -4.65 14.68 5.08
C HIS A 62 -5.75 15.20 6.01
N SER A 63 -6.94 14.58 5.95
CA SER A 63 -8.06 14.93 6.84
C SER A 63 -7.78 14.60 8.30
N ILE A 64 -7.13 13.46 8.60
CA ILE A 64 -6.75 13.07 9.97
C ILE A 64 -5.74 14.06 10.56
N LEU A 65 -4.76 14.46 9.76
CA LEU A 65 -3.64 15.28 10.18
C LEU A 65 -3.91 16.78 10.07
N ALA A 66 -5.17 17.20 9.90
CA ALA A 66 -5.64 18.56 9.65
C ALA A 66 -4.60 19.66 9.94
N HIS A 67 -4.22 20.40 8.89
CA HIS A 67 -3.28 21.55 8.92
C HIS A 67 -1.79 21.25 9.19
N LEU A 68 -1.38 19.99 9.34
CA LEU A 68 0.05 19.64 9.50
C LEU A 68 0.87 19.69 8.19
N GLY A 69 0.20 19.96 7.07
CA GLY A 69 0.81 20.16 5.76
C GLY A 69 1.22 18.86 5.03
N PRO A 70 1.62 18.97 3.76
CA PRO A 70 1.88 17.81 2.89
C PRO A 70 3.01 16.90 3.40
N LYS A 71 4.08 17.47 3.96
CA LYS A 71 5.23 16.68 4.45
C LYS A 71 4.83 15.69 5.54
N LYS A 72 4.06 16.12 6.54
CA LYS A 72 3.60 15.23 7.61
C LYS A 72 2.61 14.18 7.11
N THR A 73 1.83 14.50 6.09
CA THR A 73 0.92 13.53 5.44
C THR A 73 1.70 12.42 4.75
N VAL A 74 2.76 12.77 4.02
CA VAL A 74 3.64 11.79 3.37
C VAL A 74 4.35 10.93 4.39
N THR A 75 4.93 11.52 5.44
CA THR A 75 5.58 10.76 6.53
C THR A 75 4.62 9.76 7.15
N TYR A 76 3.41 10.22 7.53
CA TYR A 76 2.39 9.33 8.10
C TYR A 76 2.02 8.17 7.15
N LEU A 77 1.88 8.43 5.85
CA LEU A 77 1.61 7.37 4.88
C LEU A 77 2.78 6.40 4.80
N CYS A 78 4.02 6.87 4.64
CA CYS A 78 5.21 6.02 4.55
C CYS A 78 5.42 5.15 5.80
N ASP A 79 5.04 5.64 6.99
CA ASP A 79 5.17 4.89 8.24
C ASP A 79 4.13 3.77 8.37
N ASN A 80 2.99 3.86 7.68
CA ASN A 80 1.85 2.96 7.85
C ASN A 80 1.60 2.03 6.65
N VAL A 81 1.93 2.47 5.45
CA VAL A 81 1.55 1.83 4.18
C VAL A 81 2.65 2.01 3.14
N TRP A 82 2.68 1.11 2.15
CA TRP A 82 3.69 1.16 1.08
C TRP A 82 3.08 1.00 -0.30
N TRP A 83 3.62 1.74 -1.27
CA TRP A 83 3.44 1.50 -2.70
C TRP A 83 4.64 2.06 -3.49
N ARG A 84 4.81 1.59 -4.72
CA ARG A 84 5.79 2.10 -5.69
C ARG A 84 5.12 2.88 -6.81
#